data_AF-A0A3D0PA88-F1
#
_entry.id   AF-A0A3D0PA88-F1
#
_cell.length_a   1.000
_cell.length_b   1.000
_cell.length_c   1.000
_cell.angle_alpha   90.00
_cell.angle_beta   90.00
_cell.angle_gamma   90.00
#
_symmetry.space_group_name_H-M   'P 1'
#
loop_
_entity.id
_entity.type
_entity.pdbx_description
1 polymer ?
#
loop_
_entity_poly.entity_id
_entity_poly.type
_entity_poly.pdbx_seq_one_letter_code
_entity_poly.pdbx_strand_id
1 'polypeptide(L)'
;MSQSPHVTVLGAGLAGTEAAWQIARAGVAVTLVEMRPIRRSPAHHSSDFAELVCSNSFGALSSDRAAGLLQEELRRLGSLVIGTADTHAVPAGGALAVD
;
A
#
# COMPACT_ATOMS: atom_id res chain seq x y z
N MET A 1 29.37 -1.95 19.77
CA MET A 1 28.68 -2.45 18.56
C MET A 1 27.58 -1.45 18.24
N SER A 2 27.64 -0.78 17.09
CA SER A 2 26.54 0.10 16.68
C SER A 2 25.35 -0.80 16.33
N GLN A 3 24.22 -0.60 17.01
CA GLN A 3 23.00 -1.35 16.73
C GLN A 3 22.54 -0.95 15.32
N SER A 4 22.40 -1.91 14.41
CA SER A 4 21.85 -1.64 13.09
C SER A 4 20.46 -1.01 13.23
N PRO A 5 20.12 0.03 12.44
CA PRO A 5 18.82 0.67 12.53
C PRO A 5 17.72 -0.36 12.28
N HIS A 6 16.68 -0.31 13.12
CA HIS A 6 15.50 -1.17 13.07
C HIS A 6 14.24 -0.32 13.20
N VAL A 7 13.22 -0.64 12.43
CA VAL A 7 11.92 0.05 12.47
C VAL A 7 10.80 -0.97 12.65
N THR A 8 9.85 -0.63 13.51
CA THR A 8 8.60 -1.41 13.65
C THR A 8 7.46 -0.65 12.99
N VAL A 9 6.72 -1.32 12.10
CA VAL A 9 5.51 -0.81 11.47
C VAL A 9 4.32 -1.55 12.06
N LEU A 10 3.36 -0.79 12.60
CA LEU A 10 2.15 -1.33 13.21
C LEU A 10 0.98 -1.17 12.24
N GLY A 11 0.42 -2.30 11.82
CA GLY A 11 -0.65 -2.41 10.83
C GLY A 11 -0.13 -2.68 9.42
N ALA A 12 -0.74 -3.65 8.74
CA ALA A 12 -0.42 -4.01 7.37
C ALA A 12 -1.57 -3.68 6.40
N GLY A 13 -2.18 -2.50 6.58
CA GLY A 13 -3.00 -1.86 5.55
C GLY A 13 -2.14 -1.21 4.46
N LEU A 14 -2.75 -0.52 3.49
CA LEU A 14 -2.04 0.07 2.35
C LEU A 14 -0.78 0.87 2.75
N ALA A 15 -0.91 1.80 3.70
CA ALA A 15 0.20 2.62 4.16
C ALA A 15 1.29 1.84 4.90
N GLY A 16 0.90 0.87 5.74
CA GLY A 16 1.84 0.06 6.51
C GLY A 16 2.64 -0.90 5.63
N THR A 17 1.99 -1.50 4.64
CA THR A 17 2.64 -2.34 3.62
C THR A 17 3.63 -1.53 2.79
N GLU A 18 3.25 -0.35 2.31
CA GLU A 18 4.15 0.53 1.56
C GLU A 18 5.34 0.98 2.43
N ALA A 19 5.09 1.40 3.67
CA ALA A 19 6.14 1.81 4.59
C ALA A 19 7.13 0.67 4.86
N ALA A 20 6.65 -0.53 5.18
CA ALA A 20 7.49 -1.69 5.43
C ALA A 20 8.34 -2.06 4.20
N TRP A 21 7.75 -1.97 3.01
CA TRP A 21 8.46 -2.20 1.75
C TRP A 21 9.57 -1.18 1.51
N GLN A 22 9.30 0.11 1.65
CA GLN A 22 10.30 1.16 1.43
C GLN A 22 11.44 1.09 2.47
N ILE A 23 11.12 0.80 3.74
CA ILE A 23 12.12 0.60 4.79
C ILE A 23 13.04 -0.59 4.45
N ALA A 24 12.45 -1.73 4.07
CA ALA A 24 13.21 -2.91 3.68
C ALA A 24 14.09 -2.65 2.44
N ARG A 25 13.54 -1.96 1.42
CA ARG A 25 14.29 -1.56 0.21
C ARG A 25 15.47 -0.63 0.51
N ALA A 26 15.37 0.19 1.56
CA ALA A 26 16.46 1.04 2.03
C ALA A 26 17.53 0.28 2.83
N GLY A 27 17.41 -1.05 2.98
CA GLY A 27 18.36 -1.88 3.72
C GLY A 27 18.22 -1.79 5.24
N VAL A 28 17.10 -1.27 5.74
CA VAL A 28 16.81 -1.17 7.17
C VAL A 28 15.96 -2.36 7.61
N ALA A 29 16.34 -3.00 8.71
CA ALA A 29 15.57 -4.12 9.25
C ALA A 29 14.18 -3.65 9.70
N VAL A 30 13.13 -4.36 9.27
CA VAL A 30 11.75 -3.99 9.58
C VAL A 30 10.99 -5.14 10.24
N THR A 31 10.24 -4.81 11.28
CA THR A 31 9.20 -5.69 11.83
C THR A 31 7.84 -5.13 11.46
N LEU A 32 7.09 -5.83 10.61
CA LEU A 32 5.68 -5.51 10.32
C LEU A 32 4.77 -6.33 11.23
N VAL A 33 3.92 -5.65 12.00
CA VAL A 33 2.98 -6.28 12.93
C VAL A 33 1.56 -6.06 12.43
N GLU A 34 0.81 -7.15 12.24
CA GLU A 34 -0.59 -7.11 11.84
C GLU A 34 -1.43 -7.93 12.84
N MET A 35 -2.59 -7.40 13.22
CA MET A 35 -3.49 -8.07 14.16
C MET A 35 -4.27 -9.21 13.49
N ARG A 36 -4.50 -9.10 12.18
CA ARG A 36 -5.14 -10.14 11.35
C ARG A 36 -4.17 -11.30 11.10
N PRO A 37 -4.66 -12.55 11.02
CA PRO A 37 -6.07 -12.95 11.08
C PRO A 37 -6.64 -13.11 12.49
N ILE A 38 -5.84 -13.01 13.55
CA ILE A 38 -6.22 -13.32 14.94
C ILE A 38 -7.34 -12.38 15.42
N ARG A 39 -7.21 -11.08 15.13
CA ARG A 39 -8.28 -10.08 15.33
C ARG A 39 -8.56 -9.39 14.01
N ARG A 40 -9.82 -9.41 13.59
CA ARG A 40 -10.31 -8.70 12.40
C ARG A 40 -11.32 -7.64 12.83
N SER A 41 -11.38 -6.54 12.08
CA SER A 41 -12.54 -5.63 12.17
C SER A 41 -13.65 -6.12 11.21
N PRO A 42 -14.90 -5.67 11.37
CA PRO A 42 -16.00 -6.05 10.48
C PRO A 42 -15.78 -5.66 9.01
N ALA A 43 -14.86 -4.75 8.72
CA ALA A 43 -14.56 -4.32 7.36
C ALA A 43 -13.63 -5.28 6.59
N HIS A 44 -12.81 -6.07 7.31
CA HIS A 44 -11.82 -6.95 6.68
C HIS A 44 -12.38 -8.35 6.48
N HIS A 45 -12.17 -8.89 5.29
CA HIS A 45 -12.65 -10.19 4.85
C HIS A 45 -11.53 -11.22 4.72
N SER A 46 -10.26 -10.79 4.64
CA SER A 46 -9.13 -11.70 4.50
C SER A 46 -8.07 -11.55 5.61
N SER A 47 -7.04 -12.39 5.53
CA SER A 47 -5.82 -12.31 6.33
C SER A 47 -4.72 -11.50 5.66
N ASP A 48 -4.99 -10.96 4.48
CA ASP A 48 -3.97 -10.45 3.59
C ASP A 48 -3.64 -8.99 3.92
N PHE A 49 -2.41 -8.62 3.58
CA PHE A 49 -1.96 -7.25 3.71
C PHE A 49 -2.56 -6.38 2.60
N ALA A 50 -2.63 -5.07 2.85
CA ALA A 50 -3.11 -4.08 1.88
C ALA A 50 -4.53 -4.34 1.33
N GLU A 51 -5.38 -5.06 2.07
CA GLU A 51 -6.77 -5.33 1.67
C GLU A 51 -7.57 -4.03 1.43
N LEU A 52 -8.26 -3.97 0.29
CA LEU A 52 -9.23 -2.92 -0.03
C LEU A 52 -10.61 -3.33 0.52
N VAL A 53 -11.06 -2.65 1.56
CA VAL A 53 -12.27 -3.02 2.32
C VAL A 53 -13.54 -2.25 1.95
N CYS A 54 -13.45 -1.33 0.98
CA CYS A 54 -14.58 -0.50 0.54
C CYS A 54 -14.64 -0.43 -0.99
N SER A 55 -14.14 0.65 -1.59
CA SER A 55 -14.00 0.75 -3.04
C SER A 55 -12.69 0.09 -3.49
N ASN A 56 -12.72 -0.53 -4.66
CA ASN A 56 -11.53 -1.01 -5.37
C ASN A 56 -10.83 0.09 -6.19
N SER A 57 -11.17 1.37 -5.98
CA SER A 57 -10.61 2.50 -6.70
C SER A 57 -9.61 3.31 -5.87
N PHE A 58 -8.44 3.56 -6.44
CA PHE A 58 -7.43 4.50 -5.94
C PHE A 58 -7.67 5.95 -6.40
N GLY A 59 -8.80 6.21 -7.07
CA GLY A 59 -9.18 7.53 -7.56
C GLY A 59 -8.65 7.84 -8.96
N ALA A 60 -8.77 9.10 -9.36
CA ALA A 60 -8.48 9.56 -10.72
C ALA A 60 -7.05 9.25 -11.18
N LEU A 61 -6.88 8.87 -12.45
CA LEU A 61 -5.56 8.68 -13.08
C LEU A 61 -4.90 10.00 -13.51
N SER A 62 -5.71 11.01 -13.83
CA SER A 62 -5.22 12.26 -14.39
C SER A 62 -4.44 13.08 -13.36
N SER A 63 -3.24 13.52 -13.73
CA SER A 63 -2.33 14.28 -12.87
C SER A 63 -2.78 15.71 -12.56
N ASP A 64 -3.84 16.20 -13.22
CA ASP A 64 -4.51 17.45 -12.87
C ASP A 64 -5.42 17.30 -11.63
N ARG A 65 -5.65 16.07 -11.15
CA ARG A 65 -6.33 15.79 -9.88
C ARG A 65 -5.34 15.32 -8.83
N ALA A 66 -5.60 15.68 -7.58
CA ALA A 66 -4.74 15.34 -6.45
C ALA A 66 -4.40 13.83 -6.36
N ALA A 67 -5.39 12.95 -6.56
CA ALA A 67 -5.18 11.50 -6.55
C ALA A 67 -4.24 11.05 -7.69
N GLY A 68 -4.46 11.53 -8.91
CA GLY A 68 -3.63 11.13 -10.05
C GLY A 68 -2.21 11.70 -9.97
N LEU A 69 -2.04 12.91 -9.44
CA LEU A 69 -0.72 13.47 -9.16
C LEU A 69 0.03 12.63 -8.12
N LEU A 70 -0.63 12.28 -7.02
CA LEU A 70 -0.03 11.44 -5.98
C LEU A 70 0.34 10.05 -6.52
N GLN A 71 -0.51 9.44 -7.34
CA GLN A 71 -0.21 8.15 -7.97
C GLN A 71 1.05 8.25 -8.85
N GLU A 72 1.19 9.33 -9.64
CA GLU A 72 2.37 9.57 -10.47
C GLU A 72 3.65 9.75 -9.63
N GLU A 73 3.58 10.50 -8.54
CA GLU A 73 4.69 10.63 -7.60
C GLU A 73 5.09 9.28 -6.97
N LEU A 74 4.10 8.50 -6.55
CA LEU A 74 4.31 7.16 -5.99
C LEU A 74 4.92 6.19 -7.01
N ARG A 75 4.54 6.26 -8.29
CA ARG A 75 5.19 5.49 -9.37
C ARG A 75 6.67 5.83 -9.49
N ARG A 76 7.01 7.13 -9.48
CA ARG A 76 8.41 7.60 -9.57
C ARG A 76 9.25 7.17 -8.36
N LEU A 77 8.62 7.04 -7.20
CA LEU A 77 9.27 6.55 -5.97
C LEU A 77 9.35 5.02 -5.90
N GLY A 78 8.82 4.30 -6.89
CA GLY A 78 8.80 2.84 -6.92
C GLY A 78 7.88 2.25 -5.84
N SER A 79 6.68 2.80 -5.71
CA SER A 79 5.65 2.30 -4.80
C SER A 79 5.27 0.85 -5.12
N LEU A 80 5.23 0.00 -4.10
CA LEU A 80 4.72 -1.36 -4.22
C LEU A 80 3.21 -1.35 -4.46
N VAL A 81 2.47 -0.54 -3.70
CA VAL A 81 1.01 -0.49 -3.76
C VAL A 81 0.53 0.00 -5.12
N ILE A 82 1.01 1.16 -5.59
CA ILE A 82 0.59 1.71 -6.88
C ILE A 82 1.12 0.86 -8.04
N GLY A 83 2.35 0.34 -7.96
CA GLY A 83 2.87 -0.57 -8.97
C GLY A 83 2.04 -1.85 -9.09
N THR A 84 1.58 -2.42 -7.96
CA THR A 84 0.69 -3.59 -7.96
C THR A 84 -0.72 -3.23 -8.44
N ALA A 85 -1.21 -2.03 -8.14
CA ALA A 85 -2.49 -1.56 -8.64
C ALA A 85 -2.47 -1.39 -10.17
N ASP A 86 -1.36 -0.89 -10.73
CA ASP A 86 -1.19 -0.78 -12.19
C ASP A 86 -1.25 -2.16 -12.88
N THR A 87 -0.71 -3.22 -12.26
CA THR A 87 -0.75 -4.58 -12.85
C THR A 87 -2.11 -5.26 -12.76
N HIS A 88 -2.97 -4.82 -11.83
CA HIS A 88 -4.32 -5.36 -11.63
C HIS A 88 -5.43 -4.40 -12.10
N ALA A 89 -5.07 -3.39 -12.90
CA ALA A 89 -5.98 -2.33 -13.28
C ALA A 89 -7.15 -2.84 -14.14
N VAL A 90 -8.37 -2.40 -13.82
CA VAL A 90 -9.61 -2.66 -14.57
C VAL A 90 -10.26 -1.37 -15.07
N PRO A 91 -11.08 -1.42 -16.13
CA PRO A 91 -11.74 -0.22 -16.67
C PRO A 91 -12.67 0.46 -15.64
N ALA A 92 -12.41 1.74 -15.33
CA ALA A 92 -13.18 2.48 -14.31
C ALA A 92 -13.35 3.98 -14.61
N GLY A 93 -13.65 4.35 -15.86
CA GLY A 93 -14.10 5.71 -16.20
C GLY A 93 -13.10 6.82 -15.85
N GLY A 94 -11.80 6.56 -16.00
CA GLY A 94 -10.72 7.52 -15.71
C GLY A 94 -10.15 7.45 -14.28
N ALA A 95 -10.58 6.48 -13.48
CA ALA A 95 -9.95 6.12 -12.21
C ALA A 95 -9.05 4.89 -12.36
N LEU A 96 -8.06 4.77 -11.48
CA LEU A 96 -7.31 3.53 -11.25
C LEU A 96 -8.17 2.67 -10.34
N ALA A 97 -8.85 1.66 -10.90
CA ALA A 97 -9.52 0.62 -10.11
C ALA A 97 -8.85 -0.73 -10.34
N VAL A 98 -8.95 -1.64 -9.38
CA VAL A 98 -8.25 -2.93 -9.38
C VAL A 98 -9.19 -4.10 -9.15
N ASP A 99 -8.77 -5.31 -9.55
CA ASP A 99 -9.40 -6.60 -9.18
C ASP A 99 -8.54 -7.32 -8.13
#